data_AF-A0A9E3WSH6-F1
#
_entry.id   AF-A0A9E3WSH6-F1
#
_cell.length_a   1.000
_cell.length_b   1.000
_cell.length_c   1.000
_cell.angle_alpha   90.00
_cell.angle_beta   90.00
_cell.angle_gamma   90.00
#
_symmetry.space_group_name_H-M   'P 1'
#
loop_
_entity.id
_entity.type
_entity.pdbx_description
1 polymer ?
#
loop_
_entity_poly.entity_id
_entity_poly.type
_entity_poly.pdbx_seq_one_letter_code
_entity_poly.pdbx_strand_id
1 'polypeptide(L)'
;MKVRARGNFADEKIELQMTPMIDIVFQLLVFFIMTFKIAAMEGDFNIKMPLSAPSEGSPEEREMPPFQLRMAANPDGSLRSMRLDQQTLGANIGSPEHAAQAFVGLRQEIVTRVGDASGPGSVRETASVKLDCDYNLKYEYVIAAITAVSG
;
A
#
# COMPACT_ATOMS: atom_id res chain seq x y z
N MET A 1 -31.19 -74.55 32.08
CA MET A 1 -30.30 -73.53 31.48
C MET A 1 -31.19 -72.45 30.88
N LYS A 2 -31.30 -71.27 31.51
CA LYS A 2 -32.27 -70.23 31.13
C LYS A 2 -31.49 -69.06 30.53
N VAL A 3 -31.54 -68.93 29.21
CA VAL A 3 -30.92 -67.84 28.45
C VAL A 3 -31.77 -66.59 28.63
N ARG A 4 -31.13 -65.49 29.04
CA ARG A 4 -31.75 -64.17 29.18
C ARG A 4 -31.72 -63.47 27.82
N ALA A 5 -32.89 -63.10 27.31
CA ALA A 5 -33.03 -62.35 26.08
C ALA A 5 -32.56 -60.90 26.27
N ARG A 6 -31.83 -60.43 25.25
CA ARG A 6 -31.14 -59.14 25.11
C ARG A 6 -32.15 -58.01 24.99
N GLY A 7 -31.92 -56.89 25.68
CA GLY A 7 -32.78 -55.71 25.68
C GLY A 7 -32.96 -55.09 24.30
N ASN A 8 -34.14 -54.50 24.09
CA ASN A 8 -34.54 -53.73 22.90
C ASN A 8 -33.53 -52.61 22.59
N PHE A 9 -32.73 -52.79 21.54
CA PHE A 9 -32.02 -51.71 20.85
C PHE A 9 -32.86 -51.22 19.67
N ALA A 10 -34.03 -50.67 19.95
CA ALA A 10 -34.90 -50.13 18.90
C ALA A 10 -35.41 -48.74 19.31
N ASP A 11 -34.90 -47.75 18.58
CA ASP A 11 -35.50 -46.44 18.30
C ASP A 11 -35.35 -45.32 19.34
N GLU A 12 -34.12 -45.09 19.84
CA GLU A 12 -33.76 -43.73 20.27
C GLU A 12 -33.48 -42.89 19.01
N LYS A 13 -34.50 -42.17 18.54
CA LYS A 13 -34.31 -41.10 17.56
C LYS A 13 -33.38 -40.06 18.18
N ILE A 14 -32.13 -40.05 17.74
CA ILE A 14 -31.15 -39.03 18.10
C ILE A 14 -31.67 -37.71 17.49
N GLU A 15 -32.43 -36.94 18.26
CA GLU A 15 -32.81 -35.59 17.89
C GLU A 15 -31.55 -34.74 17.86
N LEU A 16 -31.17 -34.33 16.65
CA LEU A 16 -30.04 -33.45 16.41
C LEU A 16 -30.32 -32.11 17.10
N GLN A 17 -29.63 -31.84 18.21
CA GLN A 17 -29.72 -30.56 18.87
C GLN A 17 -28.94 -29.52 18.07
N MET A 18 -29.68 -28.68 17.33
CA MET A 18 -29.11 -27.62 16.49
C MET A 18 -28.61 -26.44 17.33
N THR A 19 -29.19 -26.19 18.51
CA THR A 19 -28.85 -25.07 19.39
C THR A 19 -27.41 -25.10 19.90
N PRO A 20 -26.88 -26.24 20.40
CA PRO A 20 -25.47 -26.35 20.77
C PRO A 20 -24.50 -26.16 19.60
N MET A 21 -24.91 -26.53 18.38
CA MET A 21 -24.05 -26.36 17.19
C MET A 21 -23.92 -24.88 16.81
N ILE A 22 -25.00 -24.12 16.90
CA ILE A 22 -24.99 -22.67 16.66
C ILE A 22 -24.11 -21.96 17.69
N ASP A 23 -24.17 -22.37 18.96
CA ASP A 23 -23.37 -21.78 20.03
C ASP A 23 -21.86 -21.93 19.76
N ILE A 24 -21.42 -23.13 19.37
CA ILE A 24 -20.02 -23.39 19.01
C ILE A 24 -19.58 -22.55 17.82
N VAL A 25 -20.41 -22.43 16.77
CA VAL A 25 -20.07 -21.60 15.59
C VAL A 25 -20.00 -20.12 15.97
N PHE A 26 -20.92 -19.64 16.80
CA PHE A 26 -20.94 -18.25 17.26
C PHE A 26 -19.73 -17.94 18.15
N GLN A 27 -19.37 -18.86 19.05
CA GLN A 27 -18.18 -18.74 19.89
C GLN A 27 -16.89 -18.71 19.05
N LEU A 28 -16.80 -19.50 17.97
CA LEU A 28 -15.66 -19.48 17.05
C LEU A 28 -15.58 -18.16 16.26
N LEU A 29 -16.71 -17.65 15.77
CA LEU A 29 -16.75 -16.35 15.06
C LEU A 29 -16.30 -15.21 15.96
N VAL A 30 -16.79 -15.13 17.20
CA VAL A 30 -16.37 -14.11 18.15
C VAL A 30 -14.89 -14.28 18.52
N PHE A 31 -14.42 -15.51 18.69
CA PHE A 31 -13.00 -15.79 18.93
C PHE A 31 -12.13 -15.26 17.78
N PHE A 32 -12.48 -15.56 16.52
CA PHE A 32 -11.74 -15.06 15.36
C PHE A 32 -11.80 -13.54 15.25
N ILE A 33 -12.95 -12.90 15.49
CA ILE A 33 -13.05 -11.42 15.45
C ILE A 33 -12.18 -10.78 16.54
N MET A 34 -12.20 -11.33 17.76
CA MET A 34 -11.44 -10.79 18.90
C MET A 34 -9.93 -11.07 18.80
N THR A 35 -9.52 -12.15 18.13
CA THR A 35 -8.12 -12.53 17.97
C THR A 35 -7.55 -12.20 16.60
N PHE A 36 -8.36 -11.67 15.67
CA PHE A 36 -7.91 -11.20 14.37
C PHE A 36 -6.95 -10.04 14.56
N LYS A 37 -5.66 -10.35 14.40
CA LYS A 37 -4.61 -9.35 14.26
C LYS A 37 -4.32 -9.20 12.78
N ILE A 38 -4.40 -7.97 12.29
CA ILE A 38 -3.83 -7.63 10.99
C ILE A 38 -2.32 -7.80 11.15
N ALA A 39 -1.78 -8.91 10.68
CA ALA A 39 -0.36 -9.01 10.42
C ALA A 39 -0.10 -8.01 9.28
N ALA A 40 0.56 -6.90 9.58
CA ALA A 40 1.21 -6.14 8.53
C ALA A 40 2.08 -7.15 7.77
N MET A 41 2.03 -7.16 6.45
CA MET A 41 3.10 -7.77 5.68
C MET A 41 4.36 -7.08 6.19
N GLU A 42 5.16 -7.78 7.01
CA GLU A 42 6.49 -7.31 7.33
C GLU A 42 7.12 -7.10 5.96
N GLY A 43 7.48 -5.85 5.69
CA GLY A 43 8.07 -5.47 4.43
C GLY A 43 9.17 -6.45 4.10
N ASP A 44 9.32 -6.75 2.82
CA ASP A 44 10.55 -7.33 2.32
C ASP A 44 11.68 -6.36 2.67
N PHE A 45 12.18 -6.49 3.90
CA PHE A 45 13.35 -5.79 4.36
C PHE A 45 14.47 -6.49 3.61
N ASN A 46 14.91 -5.86 2.53
CA ASN A 46 16.23 -6.09 1.98
C ASN A 46 17.25 -5.70 3.06
N ILE A 47 17.41 -6.56 4.07
CA ILE A 47 18.43 -6.48 5.11
C ILE A 47 19.73 -6.79 4.38
N LYS A 48 20.35 -5.75 3.82
CA LYS A 48 21.75 -5.80 3.41
C LYS A 48 22.56 -5.96 4.70
N MET A 49 22.82 -7.21 5.10
CA MET A 49 23.87 -7.51 6.07
C MET A 49 25.18 -6.94 5.52
N PRO A 50 25.93 -6.13 6.29
CA PRO A 50 27.10 -5.48 5.75
C PRO A 50 28.21 -6.51 5.54
N LEU A 51 28.77 -6.43 4.33
CA LEU A 51 30.14 -6.80 3.95
C LEU A 51 30.55 -8.24 4.25
N SER A 52 30.30 -9.15 3.29
CA SER A 52 31.33 -10.08 2.76
C SER A 52 30.73 -11.00 1.69
N ALA A 53 30.96 -10.66 0.41
CA ALA A 53 31.27 -11.55 -0.71
C ALA A 53 30.86 -10.85 -2.03
N PRO A 54 31.77 -10.67 -3.01
CA PRO A 54 31.38 -10.25 -4.33
C PRO A 54 30.72 -11.45 -5.03
N SER A 55 29.40 -11.52 -4.99
CA SER A 55 28.66 -12.41 -5.90
C SER A 55 28.48 -11.67 -7.22
N GLU A 56 29.19 -12.12 -8.25
CA GLU A 56 28.80 -11.86 -9.63
C GLU A 56 27.40 -12.45 -9.85
N GLY A 57 26.48 -11.65 -10.41
CA GLY A 57 25.23 -12.15 -10.98
C GLY A 57 23.94 -11.79 -10.25
N SER A 58 23.50 -10.55 -10.42
CA SER A 58 22.09 -10.19 -10.66
C SER A 58 22.11 -9.21 -11.83
N PRO A 59 21.11 -9.15 -12.73
CA PRO A 59 20.92 -7.91 -13.47
C PRO A 59 20.83 -6.83 -12.39
N GLU A 60 21.68 -5.81 -12.43
CA GLU A 60 21.37 -4.59 -11.72
C GLU A 60 19.99 -4.18 -12.25
N GLU A 61 18.92 -4.51 -11.50
CA GLU A 61 17.69 -3.75 -11.57
C GLU A 61 18.19 -2.32 -11.51
N ARG A 62 18.02 -1.61 -12.62
CA ARG A 62 18.41 -0.21 -12.72
C ARG A 62 17.45 0.53 -11.81
N GLU A 63 17.66 0.39 -10.51
CA GLU A 63 16.95 1.10 -9.46
C GLU A 63 17.29 2.55 -9.71
N MET A 64 16.41 3.22 -10.44
CA MET A 64 16.53 4.65 -10.61
C MET A 64 16.42 5.26 -9.22
N PRO A 65 17.36 6.13 -8.82
CA PRO A 65 17.26 6.80 -7.54
C PRO A 65 15.89 7.51 -7.44
N PRO A 66 15.25 7.47 -6.26
CA PRO A 66 13.92 8.04 -6.10
C PRO A 66 13.95 9.53 -6.44
N PHE A 67 13.02 9.97 -7.28
CA PHE A 67 12.86 11.39 -7.57
C PHE A 67 12.37 12.11 -6.31
N GLN A 68 12.95 13.26 -6.00
CA GLN A 68 12.57 14.05 -4.82
C GLN A 68 11.60 15.15 -5.23
N LEU A 69 10.33 15.02 -4.81
CA LEU A 69 9.31 16.05 -5.01
C LEU A 69 9.23 16.93 -3.76
N ARG A 70 9.74 18.17 -3.84
CA ARG A 70 9.59 19.17 -2.78
C ARG A 70 8.40 20.08 -3.07
N MET A 71 7.49 20.16 -2.10
CA MET A 71 6.33 21.06 -2.12
C MET A 71 6.39 22.03 -0.95
N ALA A 72 6.50 23.32 -1.26
CA ALA A 72 6.50 24.38 -0.24
C ALA A 72 5.11 25.00 -0.12
N ALA A 73 4.73 25.35 1.10
CA ALA A 73 3.43 25.95 1.40
C ALA A 73 3.57 27.45 1.70
N ASN A 74 2.51 28.19 1.38
CA ASN A 74 2.29 29.54 1.89
C ASN A 74 1.75 29.49 3.33
N PRO A 75 1.77 30.61 4.07
CA PRO A 75 1.23 30.66 5.44
C PRO A 75 -0.24 30.24 5.57
N ASP A 76 -1.03 30.39 4.51
CA ASP A 76 -2.44 29.96 4.43
C ASP A 76 -2.60 28.46 4.08
N GLY A 77 -1.49 27.75 3.90
CA GLY A 77 -1.42 26.34 3.51
C GLY A 77 -1.63 26.08 2.01
N SER A 78 -1.77 27.12 1.18
CA SER A 78 -1.77 26.97 -0.28
C SER A 78 -0.41 26.53 -0.81
N LEU A 79 -0.37 25.80 -1.92
CA LEU A 79 0.88 25.40 -2.57
C LEU A 79 1.59 26.65 -3.08
N ARG A 80 2.81 26.93 -2.61
CA ARG A 80 3.65 28.07 -3.02
C ARG A 80 4.58 27.73 -4.18
N SER A 81 5.22 26.58 -4.12
CA SER A 81 6.16 26.13 -5.14
C SER A 81 6.27 24.63 -5.15
N MET A 82 6.50 24.07 -6.34
CA MET A 82 6.71 22.64 -6.53
C MET A 82 7.96 22.41 -7.37
N ARG A 83 8.82 21.50 -6.90
CA ARG A 83 10.10 21.18 -7.53
C ARG A 83 10.31 19.67 -7.54
N LEU A 84 10.74 19.14 -8.68
CA LEU A 84 11.16 17.75 -8.83
C LEU A 84 12.69 17.75 -9.01
N ASP A 85 13.41 17.23 -8.02
CA ASP A 85 14.86 17.33 -7.88
C ASP A 85 15.35 18.78 -8.02
N GLN A 86 16.04 19.10 -9.12
CA GLN A 86 16.54 20.45 -9.43
C GLN A 86 15.59 21.25 -10.34
N GLN A 87 14.53 20.62 -10.88
CA GLN A 87 13.61 21.26 -11.81
C GLN A 87 12.45 21.90 -11.07
N THR A 88 12.22 23.19 -11.34
CA THR A 88 11.08 23.92 -10.77
C THR A 88 9.89 23.79 -11.71
N LEU A 89 8.82 23.16 -11.22
CA LEU A 89 7.59 22.91 -11.99
C LEU A 89 6.59 24.06 -11.85
N GLY A 90 6.68 24.80 -10.75
CA GLY A 90 5.95 26.04 -10.56
C GLY A 90 6.54 26.87 -9.42
N ALA A 91 6.63 28.18 -9.63
CA ALA A 91 7.09 29.16 -8.65
C ALA A 91 5.97 30.19 -8.42
N ASN A 92 5.73 30.54 -7.14
CA ASN A 92 4.66 31.45 -6.72
C ASN A 92 3.27 30.97 -7.18
N ILE A 93 3.02 29.68 -7.00
CA ILE A 93 1.69 29.12 -7.09
C ILE A 93 0.88 29.79 -5.96
N GLY A 94 -0.22 30.43 -6.33
CA GLY A 94 -1.05 31.21 -5.40
C GLY A 94 -2.53 31.16 -5.74
N SER A 95 -2.89 30.62 -6.91
CA SER A 95 -4.26 30.34 -7.31
C SER A 95 -4.42 28.86 -7.70
N PRO A 96 -5.63 28.30 -7.56
CA PRO A 96 -5.90 26.89 -7.88
C PRO A 96 -5.58 26.51 -9.33
N GLU A 97 -5.76 27.44 -10.28
CA GLU A 97 -5.45 27.23 -11.71
C GLU A 97 -3.95 27.03 -11.95
N HIS A 98 -3.08 27.81 -11.28
CA HIS A 98 -1.63 27.68 -11.39
C HIS A 98 -1.15 26.38 -10.72
N ALA A 99 -1.82 25.96 -9.64
CA ALA A 99 -1.54 24.67 -9.01
C ALA A 99 -1.85 23.52 -9.98
N ALA A 100 -3.01 23.56 -10.65
CA ALA A 100 -3.39 22.56 -11.65
C ALA A 100 -2.37 22.47 -12.80
N GLN A 101 -1.91 23.60 -13.33
CA GLN A 101 -0.87 23.65 -14.37
C GLN A 101 0.45 23.04 -13.90
N ALA A 102 0.85 23.32 -12.65
CA ALA A 102 2.07 22.75 -12.08
C ALA A 102 1.98 21.21 -11.96
N PHE A 103 0.82 20.66 -11.59
CA PHE A 103 0.61 19.20 -11.54
C PHE A 103 0.60 18.55 -12.93
N VAL A 104 0.08 19.23 -13.95
CA VAL A 104 0.20 18.78 -15.35
C VAL A 104 1.69 18.72 -15.75
N GLY A 105 2.48 19.73 -15.41
CA GLY A 105 3.92 19.75 -15.64
C GLY A 105 4.66 18.63 -14.90
N LEU A 106 4.29 18.34 -13.64
CA LEU A 106 4.83 17.21 -12.87
C LEU A 106 4.63 15.88 -13.60
N ARG A 107 3.41 15.63 -14.08
CA ARG A 107 3.08 14.40 -14.81
C ARG A 107 3.92 14.26 -16.08
N GLN A 108 4.01 15.32 -16.88
CA GLN A 108 4.80 15.30 -18.12
C GLN A 108 6.29 15.04 -17.85
N GLU A 109 6.84 15.64 -16.80
CA GLU A 109 8.24 15.43 -16.41
C GLU A 109 8.49 13.98 -15.98
N ILE A 110 7.59 13.40 -15.18
CA ILE A 110 7.70 11.99 -14.76
C ILE A 110 7.62 11.04 -15.96
N VAL A 111 6.65 11.25 -16.86
CA VAL A 111 6.53 10.45 -18.08
C VAL A 111 7.77 10.56 -18.96
N THR A 112 8.35 11.76 -19.07
CA THR A 112 9.57 11.99 -19.86
C THR A 112 10.78 11.26 -19.28
N ARG A 113 10.91 11.23 -17.94
CA ARG A 113 12.05 10.58 -17.27
C ARG A 113 11.92 9.07 -17.12
N VAL A 114 10.71 8.58 -16.86
CA VAL A 114 10.44 7.14 -16.64
C VAL A 114 10.20 6.41 -17.98
N GLY A 115 9.76 7.14 -19.00
CA GLY A 115 9.39 6.60 -20.30
C GLY A 115 7.99 5.95 -20.31
N ASP A 116 7.40 5.85 -21.50
CA ASP A 116 6.06 5.27 -21.73
C ASP A 116 6.12 3.74 -22.02
N ALA A 117 7.32 3.16 -21.97
CA ALA A 117 7.52 1.75 -22.27
C ALA A 117 6.92 0.88 -21.16
N SER A 118 5.68 0.44 -21.38
CA SER A 118 4.98 -0.50 -20.50
C SER A 118 5.35 -1.92 -20.90
N GLY A 119 6.25 -2.56 -20.14
CA GLY A 119 6.67 -3.95 -20.34
C GLY A 119 7.40 -4.51 -19.11
N PRO A 120 7.53 -5.84 -18.98
CA PRO A 120 8.27 -6.45 -17.87
C PRO A 120 9.73 -5.99 -17.88
N GLY A 121 10.24 -5.48 -16.75
CA GLY A 121 11.58 -4.88 -16.67
C GLY A 121 11.65 -3.43 -17.17
N SER A 122 10.49 -2.76 -17.27
CA SER A 122 10.44 -1.33 -17.56
C SER A 122 10.92 -0.52 -16.35
N VAL A 123 11.54 0.63 -16.64
CA VAL A 123 12.02 1.58 -15.63
C VAL A 123 10.89 2.07 -14.70
N ARG A 124 9.63 1.95 -15.15
CA ARG A 124 8.42 2.27 -14.38
C ARG A 124 8.20 1.37 -13.16
N GLU A 125 8.62 0.11 -13.20
CA GLU A 125 8.46 -0.82 -12.07
C GLU A 125 9.39 -0.44 -10.90
N THR A 126 10.53 0.15 -11.21
CA THR A 126 11.55 0.57 -10.23
C THR A 126 11.49 2.07 -9.89
N ALA A 127 10.75 2.87 -10.66
CA ALA A 127 10.67 4.31 -10.46
C ALA A 127 9.85 4.64 -9.21
N SER A 128 10.48 5.32 -8.25
CA SER A 128 9.83 5.78 -7.03
C SER A 128 9.95 7.30 -6.89
N VAL A 129 8.93 7.93 -6.28
CA VAL A 129 8.92 9.37 -6.00
C VAL A 129 8.78 9.56 -4.49
N LYS A 130 9.72 10.29 -3.90
CA LYS A 130 9.69 10.68 -2.49
C LYS A 130 9.07 12.06 -2.36
N LEU A 131 7.96 12.15 -1.64
CA LEU A 131 7.28 13.41 -1.37
C LEU A 131 7.84 14.06 -0.11
N ASP A 132 8.29 15.30 -0.24
CA ASP A 132 8.77 16.14 0.85
C ASP A 132 7.92 17.42 0.88
N CYS A 133 7.03 17.50 1.87
CA CYS A 133 6.01 18.54 1.96
C CYS A 133 6.21 19.39 3.23
N ASP A 134 5.96 20.69 3.14
CA ASP A 134 5.88 21.54 4.33
C ASP A 134 4.71 21.11 5.23
N TYR A 135 4.91 21.19 6.55
CA TYR A 135 3.91 20.77 7.55
C TYR A 135 2.55 21.46 7.46
N ASN A 136 2.53 22.71 6.98
CA ASN A 136 1.32 23.52 6.84
C ASN A 136 0.67 23.38 5.45
N LEU A 137 1.21 22.56 4.55
CA LEU A 137 0.61 22.34 3.24
C LEU A 137 -0.74 21.64 3.39
N LYS A 138 -1.79 22.18 2.74
CA LYS A 138 -3.09 21.53 2.73
C LYS A 138 -2.99 20.15 2.06
N TYR A 139 -3.65 19.17 2.68
CA TYR A 139 -3.60 17.78 2.25
C TYR A 139 -4.13 17.56 0.82
N GLU A 140 -5.02 18.43 0.34
CA GLU A 140 -5.51 18.40 -1.05
C GLU A 140 -4.38 18.45 -2.08
N TYR A 141 -3.30 19.20 -1.83
CA TYR A 141 -2.15 19.29 -2.72
C TYR A 141 -1.28 18.03 -2.67
N VAL A 142 -1.23 17.36 -1.51
CA VAL A 142 -0.52 16.09 -1.36
C VAL A 142 -1.24 15.00 -2.15
N ILE A 143 -2.56 14.91 -2.04
CA ILE A 143 -3.37 13.98 -2.83
C ILE A 143 -3.29 14.28 -4.34
N ALA A 144 -3.30 15.56 -4.72
CA ALA A 144 -3.13 15.95 -6.12
C ALA A 144 -1.76 15.54 -6.65
N ALA A 145 -0.69 15.68 -5.85
CA ALA A 145 0.65 15.23 -6.21
C ALA A 145 0.72 13.71 -6.40
N ILE A 146 0.14 12.93 -5.47
CA ILE A 146 0.08 11.47 -5.58
C ILE A 146 -0.65 11.06 -6.86
N THR A 147 -1.83 11.66 -7.11
CA THR A 147 -2.63 11.41 -8.33
C THR A 147 -1.85 11.77 -9.60
N ALA A 148 -1.07 12.86 -9.57
CA ALA A 148 -0.26 13.28 -10.70
C ALA A 148 0.91 12.33 -11.00
N VAL A 149 1.49 11.72 -9.96
CA VAL A 149 2.60 10.75 -10.07
C VAL A 149 2.10 9.36 -10.47
N SER A 150 0.98 8.90 -9.90
CA SER A 150 0.46 7.55 -10.16
C SER A 150 -0.17 7.40 -11.55
N GLY A 151 -0.61 8.51 -12.15
CA GLY A 151 -1.18 8.55 -13.49
C GLY A 151 -2.68 8.30 -13.48
#